data_AF-A0A652PGD9-F1
#
_entry.id   AF-A0A652PGD9-F1
#
_cell.length_a   1.000
_cell.length_b   1.000
_cell.length_c   1.000
_cell.angle_alpha   90.00
_cell.angle_beta   90.00
_cell.angle_gamma   90.00
#
_symmetry.space_group_name_H-M   'P 1'
#
loop_
_entity.id
_entity.type
_entity.pdbx_description
1 polymer ?
#
loop_
_entity_poly.entity_id
_entity_poly.type
_entity_poly.pdbx_seq_one_letter_code
_entity_poly.pdbx_strand_id
1 'polypeptide(L)'
;MDRFTAWEAADGVTWITWAELKAVDWNEPAERPDGRLHQYRQTADGLRLTGKAGWCPRFAQAVGLPESAMGQPQEWPEGSEWLIDGILYRAETMRRREAVTEDGEWKPVWTVMEALASTHGDDNVRLVVWFDS
;
A
#
# COMPACT_ATOMS: atom_id res chain seq x y z
N MET A 1 -9.35 2.53 -35.08
CA MET A 1 -9.58 1.62 -33.93
C MET A 1 -9.65 2.51 -32.71
N ASP A 2 -10.86 2.69 -32.20
CA ASP A 2 -11.18 3.70 -31.18
C ASP A 2 -10.63 3.26 -29.82
N ARG A 3 -9.75 4.06 -29.21
CA ARG A 3 -9.09 3.71 -27.94
C ARG A 3 -10.05 3.75 -26.74
N PHE A 4 -11.29 4.19 -26.94
CA PHE A 4 -12.31 4.27 -25.89
C PHE A 4 -13.16 3.00 -25.73
N THR A 5 -13.18 2.08 -26.70
CA THR A 5 -13.95 0.81 -26.58
C THR A 5 -13.30 -0.22 -25.64
N ALA A 6 -12.06 -0.01 -25.21
CA ALA A 6 -11.35 -0.91 -24.29
C ALA A 6 -11.83 -0.80 -22.82
N TRP A 7 -12.65 0.19 -22.48
CA TRP A 7 -13.07 0.44 -21.09
C TRP A 7 -14.24 -0.43 -20.65
N GLU A 8 -15.08 -0.88 -21.59
CA GLU A 8 -16.24 -1.75 -21.27
C GLU A 8 -15.83 -3.19 -20.92
N ALA A 9 -14.58 -3.57 -21.19
CA ALA A 9 -14.03 -4.90 -20.90
C ALA A 9 -13.13 -4.94 -19.66
N ALA A 10 -12.95 -3.82 -18.96
CA ALA A 10 -12.14 -3.76 -17.75
C ALA A 10 -13.02 -4.04 -16.51
N ASP A 11 -12.67 -5.08 -15.75
CA ASP A 11 -13.28 -5.31 -14.45
C ASP A 11 -12.74 -4.28 -13.44
N GLY A 12 -13.64 -3.59 -12.72
CA GLY A 12 -13.26 -2.77 -11.56
C GLY A 12 -12.55 -1.43 -11.85
N VAL A 13 -13.08 -0.61 -12.76
CA VAL A 13 -12.60 0.77 -12.94
C VAL A 13 -12.85 1.62 -11.69
N THR A 14 -11.79 2.24 -11.15
CA THR A 14 -11.86 3.17 -10.01
C THR A 14 -11.28 4.52 -10.40
N TRP A 15 -11.70 5.58 -9.71
CA TRP A 15 -11.22 6.94 -9.99
C TRP A 15 -11.18 7.81 -8.73
N ILE A 16 -10.33 8.84 -8.76
CA ILE A 16 -10.22 9.89 -7.74
C ILE A 16 -9.93 11.24 -8.40
N THR A 17 -10.60 12.30 -7.97
CA THR A 17 -10.35 13.68 -8.43
C THR A 17 -9.15 14.31 -7.73
N TRP A 18 -8.62 15.39 -8.30
CA TRP A 18 -7.61 16.19 -7.61
C TRP A 18 -8.17 16.86 -6.34
N ALA A 19 -9.44 17.28 -6.34
CA ALA A 19 -10.12 17.80 -5.16
C ALA A 19 -10.15 16.77 -4.02
N GLU A 20 -10.57 15.54 -4.30
CA GLU A 20 -10.59 14.44 -3.33
C GLU A 20 -9.19 14.10 -2.84
N LEU A 21 -8.21 14.01 -3.74
CA LEU A 21 -6.82 13.70 -3.39
C LEU A 21 -6.22 14.75 -2.43
N LYS A 22 -6.49 16.05 -2.65
CA LYS A 22 -6.06 17.13 -1.73
C LYS A 22 -6.73 17.05 -0.36
N ALA A 23 -7.95 16.54 -0.30
CA ALA A 23 -8.70 16.39 0.93
C ALA A 23 -8.37 15.10 1.70
N VAL A 24 -7.53 14.22 1.17
CA VAL A 24 -7.15 12.97 1.82
C VAL A 24 -6.51 13.24 3.18
N ASP A 25 -7.08 12.63 4.22
CA ASP A 25 -6.37 12.47 5.48
C ASP A 25 -5.31 11.37 5.32
N TRP A 26 -4.07 11.80 5.15
CA TRP A 26 -2.90 10.94 5.02
C TRP A 26 -2.50 10.23 6.33
N ASN A 27 -3.05 10.68 7.46
CA ASN A 27 -2.85 10.07 8.77
C ASN A 27 -3.90 9.04 9.13
N GLU A 28 -4.97 8.93 8.33
CA GLU A 28 -6.03 7.97 8.57
C GLU A 28 -5.46 6.54 8.53
N PRO A 29 -5.75 5.73 9.56
CA PRO A 29 -5.36 4.33 9.58
C PRO A 29 -6.18 3.52 8.58
N ALA A 30 -5.62 2.43 8.08
CA ALA A 30 -6.36 1.40 7.37
C ALA A 30 -7.45 0.81 8.28
N GLU A 31 -8.52 0.29 7.67
CA GLU A 31 -9.64 -0.31 8.41
C GLU A 31 -9.23 -1.58 9.19
N ARG A 32 -8.11 -2.21 8.80
CA ARG A 32 -7.57 -3.43 9.40
C ARG A 32 -6.03 -3.39 9.41
N PRO A 33 -5.37 -4.17 10.29
CA PRO A 33 -3.94 -4.39 10.23
C PRO A 33 -3.48 -4.83 8.83
N ASP A 34 -2.26 -4.44 8.42
CA ASP A 34 -1.69 -4.96 7.17
C ASP A 34 -1.57 -6.48 7.29
N GLY A 35 -2.12 -7.21 6.32
CA GLY A 35 -1.99 -8.67 6.26
C GLY A 35 -0.53 -9.12 6.06
N ARG A 36 0.35 -8.20 5.67
CA ARG A 36 1.79 -8.39 5.57
C ARG A 36 2.47 -7.99 6.88
N LEU A 37 3.44 -8.78 7.29
CA LEU A 37 4.30 -8.42 8.41
C LEU A 37 5.31 -7.36 7.97
N HIS A 38 5.43 -6.31 8.76
CA HIS A 38 6.41 -5.26 8.58
C HIS A 38 7.75 -5.72 9.16
N GLN A 39 8.81 -5.55 8.38
CA GLN A 39 10.14 -6.00 8.74
C GLN A 39 11.00 -4.81 9.14
N TYR A 40 11.55 -4.87 10.32
CA TYR A 40 12.39 -3.84 10.90
C TYR A 40 13.79 -4.38 11.20
N ARG A 41 14.79 -3.54 10.99
CA ARG A 41 16.14 -3.78 11.48
C ARG A 41 16.49 -2.72 12.52
N GLN A 42 17.09 -3.16 13.63
CA GLN A 42 17.66 -2.23 14.61
C GLN A 42 18.85 -1.49 13.98
N THR A 43 18.82 -0.16 14.09
CA THR A 43 19.92 0.73 13.72
C THR A 43 20.31 1.59 14.93
N ALA A 44 21.39 2.38 14.80
CA ALA A 44 21.78 3.33 15.83
C ALA A 44 20.68 4.37 16.13
N ASP A 45 19.88 4.71 15.12
CA ASP A 45 18.80 5.70 15.19
C ASP A 45 17.44 5.08 15.55
N GLY A 46 17.40 3.80 15.90
CA GLY A 46 16.19 3.05 16.22
C GLY A 46 15.78 2.03 15.15
N LEU A 47 14.50 1.65 15.14
CA LEU A 47 13.98 0.68 14.19
C LEU A 47 13.83 1.30 12.80
N ARG A 48 14.46 0.70 11.80
CA ARG A 48 14.28 1.06 10.39
C ARG A 48 13.45 0.02 9.67
N LEU A 49 12.34 0.43 9.07
CA LEU A 49 11.55 -0.42 8.17
C LEU A 49 12.40 -0.81 6.96
N THR A 50 12.58 -2.11 6.73
CA THR A 50 13.35 -2.67 5.63
C THR A 50 12.48 -3.36 4.57
N GLY A 51 11.22 -3.65 4.88
CA GLY A 51 10.29 -4.26 3.93
C GLY A 51 8.95 -4.65 4.55
N LYS A 52 8.06 -5.16 3.71
CA LYS A 52 6.77 -5.75 4.10
C LYS A 52 6.66 -7.10 3.38
N ALA A 53 6.35 -8.17 4.09
CA ALA A 53 6.27 -9.50 3.50
C ALA A 53 4.89 -10.12 3.72
N GLY A 54 4.23 -10.51 2.62
CA GLY A 54 3.01 -11.33 2.67
C GLY A 54 3.30 -12.78 3.02
N TRP A 55 4.34 -13.37 2.43
CA TRP A 55 4.89 -14.67 2.82
C TRP A 55 6.39 -14.57 3.01
N CYS A 56 6.89 -15.12 4.12
CA CYS A 56 8.31 -15.22 4.39
C CYS A 56 8.61 -16.64 4.88
N PRO A 57 9.26 -17.49 4.07
CA PRO A 57 9.56 -18.88 4.45
C PRO A 57 10.34 -19.00 5.75
N ARG A 58 11.30 -18.09 5.99
CA ARG A 58 12.05 -18.02 7.26
C ARG A 58 11.14 -17.76 8.45
N PHE A 59 10.27 -16.76 8.33
CA PHE A 59 9.31 -16.44 9.38
C PHE A 59 8.36 -17.62 9.63
N ALA A 60 7.77 -18.16 8.56
CA ALA A 60 6.85 -19.30 8.63
C ALA A 60 7.48 -20.49 9.36
N GLN A 61 8.73 -20.83 9.02
CA GLN A 61 9.48 -21.87 9.72
C GLN A 61 9.68 -21.54 11.20
N ALA A 62 10.07 -20.31 11.53
CA ALA A 62 10.35 -19.88 12.90
C ALA A 62 9.12 -19.90 13.82
N VAL A 63 7.93 -19.62 13.28
CA VAL A 63 6.67 -19.65 14.04
C VAL A 63 5.87 -20.94 13.85
N GLY A 64 6.39 -21.91 13.10
CA GLY A 64 5.75 -23.21 12.88
C GLY A 64 4.51 -23.18 11.98
N LEU A 65 4.42 -22.23 11.04
CA LEU A 65 3.34 -22.21 10.06
C LEU A 65 3.48 -23.37 9.06
N PRO A 66 2.38 -24.08 8.74
CA PRO A 66 2.39 -25.12 7.71
C PRO A 66 2.53 -24.50 6.31
N GLU A 67 3.06 -25.28 5.36
CA GLU A 67 3.18 -24.87 3.96
C GLU A 67 1.82 -24.52 3.33
N SER A 68 0.73 -25.15 3.80
CA SER A 68 -0.63 -24.84 3.37
C SER A 68 -1.09 -23.41 3.70
N ALA A 69 -0.39 -22.70 4.58
CA ALA A 69 -0.64 -21.28 4.85
C ALA A 69 -0.06 -20.35 3.77
N MET A 70 0.77 -20.87 2.86
CA MET A 70 1.36 -20.07 1.78
C MET A 70 0.28 -19.54 0.83
N GLY A 71 0.30 -18.23 0.59
CA GLY A 71 -0.67 -17.54 -0.27
C GLY A 71 -2.07 -17.39 0.33
N GLN A 72 -2.30 -17.92 1.53
CA GLN A 72 -3.53 -17.68 2.28
C GLN A 72 -3.43 -16.35 3.01
N PRO A 73 -4.50 -15.54 3.05
CA PRO A 73 -4.56 -14.37 3.92
C PRO A 73 -4.33 -14.81 5.37
N GLN A 74 -3.35 -14.20 6.02
CA GLN A 74 -3.05 -14.47 7.42
C GLN A 74 -3.43 -13.26 8.25
N GLU A 75 -4.23 -13.49 9.29
CA GLU A 75 -4.51 -12.47 10.29
C GLU A 75 -3.50 -12.58 11.42
N TRP A 76 -2.88 -11.45 11.72
CA TRP A 76 -1.94 -11.29 12.82
C TRP A 76 -2.52 -10.29 13.81
N PRO A 77 -2.61 -10.62 15.12
CA PRO A 77 -3.07 -9.66 16.10
C PRO A 77 -2.18 -8.41 16.09
N GLU A 78 -2.80 -7.23 16.05
CA GLU A 78 -2.07 -5.96 16.02
C GLU A 78 -1.11 -5.85 17.22
N GLY A 79 0.09 -5.33 16.97
CA GLY A 79 1.15 -5.19 17.96
C GLY A 79 1.94 -6.47 18.23
N SER A 80 1.61 -7.58 17.59
CA SER A 80 2.41 -8.80 17.70
C SER A 80 3.80 -8.59 17.10
N GLU A 81 4.82 -9.09 17.80
CA GLU A 81 6.23 -8.92 17.44
C GLU A 81 6.99 -10.24 17.49
N TRP A 82 7.88 -10.45 16.52
CA TRP A 82 8.78 -11.60 16.46
C TRP A 82 10.17 -11.16 16.02
N LEU A 83 11.19 -11.44 16.82
CA LEU A 83 12.58 -11.20 16.46
C LEU A 83 13.20 -12.49 15.92
N ILE A 84 13.49 -12.54 14.63
CA ILE A 84 14.04 -13.72 13.94
C ILE A 84 15.28 -13.29 13.15
N ASP A 85 16.44 -13.87 13.47
CA ASP A 85 17.73 -13.58 12.84
C ASP A 85 18.07 -12.07 12.78
N GLY A 86 17.71 -11.32 13.82
CA GLY A 86 17.95 -9.87 13.90
C GLY A 86 17.00 -8.99 13.08
N ILE A 87 15.93 -9.58 12.54
CA ILE A 87 14.82 -8.87 11.90
C ILE A 87 13.62 -8.93 12.83
N LEU A 88 13.09 -7.76 13.19
CA LEU A 88 11.85 -7.64 13.94
C LEU A 88 10.68 -7.64 12.94
N TYR A 89 9.83 -8.65 13.01
CA TYR A 89 8.57 -8.73 12.29
C TYR A 89 7.49 -8.17 13.21
N ARG A 90 6.66 -7.26 12.69
CA ARG A 90 5.56 -6.66 13.45
C ARG A 90 4.28 -6.66 12.63
N ALA A 91 3.17 -7.01 13.28
CA ALA A 91 1.83 -6.83 12.76
C ALA A 91 1.31 -5.44 13.17
N GLU A 92 0.99 -4.59 12.21
CA GLU A 92 0.60 -3.20 12.49
C GLU A 92 -0.37 -2.65 11.43
N THR A 93 -1.22 -1.73 11.90
CA THR A 93 -2.11 -0.96 11.03
C THR A 93 -1.34 0.15 10.34
N MET A 94 -1.42 0.19 9.01
CA MET A 94 -0.81 1.23 8.22
C MET A 94 -1.64 2.51 8.18
N ARG A 95 -0.98 3.65 8.00
CA ARG A 95 -1.60 4.90 7.55
C ARG A 95 -1.47 5.05 6.04
N ARG A 96 -2.34 5.84 5.41
CA ARG A 96 -2.29 6.07 3.94
C ARG A 96 -0.93 6.55 3.45
N ARG A 97 -0.27 7.44 4.20
CA ARG A 97 1.09 7.95 3.89
C ARG A 97 2.18 6.86 3.84
N GLU A 98 1.95 5.71 4.48
CA GLU A 98 2.88 4.59 4.49
C GLU A 98 2.61 3.60 3.34
N ALA A 99 1.45 3.71 2.71
CA ALA A 99 1.12 3.02 1.46
C ALA A 99 1.60 3.83 0.25
N VAL A 100 1.45 5.16 0.32
CA VAL A 100 1.86 6.07 -0.73
C VAL A 100 2.72 7.17 -0.12
N THR A 101 4.04 7.00 -0.23
CA THR A 101 5.00 7.96 0.33
C THR A 101 5.04 9.23 -0.49
N GLU A 102 5.24 10.37 0.17
CA GLU A 102 5.27 11.70 -0.46
C GLU A 102 6.27 11.80 -1.62
N ASP A 103 7.47 11.25 -1.44
CA ASP A 103 8.53 11.20 -2.46
C ASP A 103 8.57 9.87 -3.22
N GLY A 104 7.47 9.10 -3.18
CA GLY A 104 7.37 7.80 -3.81
C GLY A 104 7.07 7.85 -5.31
N GLU A 105 6.77 6.67 -5.86
CA GLU A 105 6.50 6.47 -7.29
C GLU A 105 5.27 7.25 -7.81
N TRP A 106 4.39 7.69 -6.90
CA TRP A 106 3.19 8.45 -7.23
C TRP A 106 3.43 9.96 -7.37
N LYS A 107 4.56 10.48 -6.88
CA LYS A 107 4.87 11.91 -6.94
C LYS A 107 4.79 12.50 -8.36
N PRO A 108 5.32 11.84 -9.41
CA PRO A 108 5.14 12.33 -10.79
C PRO A 108 3.67 12.39 -11.22
N VAL A 109 2.84 11.42 -10.82
CA VAL A 109 1.40 11.39 -11.15
C VAL A 109 0.70 12.58 -10.51
N TRP A 110 0.94 12.82 -9.22
CA TRP A 110 0.36 13.96 -8.51
C TRP A 110 0.79 15.30 -9.09
N THR A 111 2.07 15.42 -9.48
CA THR A 111 2.59 16.63 -10.14
C THR A 111 1.84 16.93 -11.43
N VAL A 112 1.55 15.91 -12.24
CA VAL A 112 0.78 16.08 -13.49
C VAL A 112 -0.67 16.44 -13.19
N MET A 113 -1.30 15.78 -12.20
CA MET A 113 -2.67 16.10 -11.80
C MET A 113 -2.80 17.55 -11.32
N GLU A 114 -1.85 18.03 -10.50
CA GLU A 114 -1.81 19.41 -10.00
C GLU A 114 -1.70 20.43 -11.15
N ALA A 115 -0.80 20.17 -12.12
CA ALA A 115 -0.62 21.04 -13.27
C ALA A 115 -1.90 21.14 -14.13
N LEU A 116 -2.57 20.00 -14.36
CA LEU A 116 -3.84 19.96 -15.08
C LEU A 116 -4.95 20.66 -14.30
N ALA A 117 -5.03 20.44 -12.99
CA ALA A 117 -6.05 21.04 -12.13
C ALA A 117 -5.91 22.56 -12.05
N SER A 118 -4.68 23.07 -12.08
CA SER A 118 -4.39 24.51 -12.15
C SER A 118 -4.99 25.18 -13.40
N THR A 119 -5.20 24.43 -14.47
CA THR A 119 -5.79 24.93 -15.73
C THR A 119 -7.29 24.64 -15.83
N HIS A 120 -7.73 23.48 -15.35
CA HIS A 120 -9.07 22.95 -15.61
C HIS A 120 -9.99 22.94 -14.39
N GLY A 121 -9.48 23.21 -13.18
CA GLY A 121 -10.19 23.11 -11.91
C GLY A 121 -10.05 21.75 -11.25
N ASP A 122 -10.01 21.73 -9.92
CA ASP A 122 -9.71 20.54 -9.12
C ASP A 122 -10.70 19.38 -9.31
N ASP A 123 -11.99 19.68 -9.50
CA ASP A 123 -13.06 18.70 -9.73
C ASP A 123 -13.04 18.11 -11.15
N ASN A 124 -12.36 18.77 -12.08
CA ASN A 124 -12.35 18.42 -13.51
C ASN A 124 -11.17 17.53 -13.91
N VAL A 125 -10.26 17.22 -12.97
CA VAL A 125 -9.11 16.34 -13.21
C VAL A 125 -9.25 15.09 -12.35
N ARG A 126 -9.13 13.92 -12.99
CA ARG A 126 -9.32 12.61 -12.35
C ARG A 126 -8.20 11.66 -12.74
N LEU A 127 -7.69 10.93 -11.76
CA LEU A 127 -6.92 9.72 -12.00
C LEU A 127 -7.90 8.56 -12.13
N VAL A 128 -7.78 7.79 -13.20
CA VAL A 128 -8.58 6.58 -13.45
C VAL A 128 -7.61 5.40 -13.46
N VAL A 129 -7.91 4.38 -12.68
CA VAL A 129 -7.14 3.13 -12.62
C VAL A 129 -8.08 1.97 -12.93
N TRP A 130 -7.61 1.04 -13.76
CA TRP A 130 -8.29 -0.20 -14.07
C TRP A 130 -7.34 -1.37 -13.79
N PHE A 131 -7.92 -2.54 -13.54
CA PHE A 131 -7.19 -3.77 -13.30
C PHE A 131 -7.50 -4.73 -14.45
N ASP A 132 -6.50 -5.51 -14.86
CA ASP A 132 -6.70 -6.63 -15.76
C ASP A 132 -7.29 -7.82 -14.98
N SER A 133 -8.15 -8.58 -15.66
CA SER A 133 -8.80 -9.79 -15.15
C SER A 133 -7.93 -11.03 -15.35
#